data_AF-A0A965N718-F1
#
_entry.id   AF-A0A965N718-F1
#
_cell.length_a   1.000
_cell.length_b   1.000
_cell.length_c   1.000
_cell.angle_alpha   90.00
_cell.angle_beta   90.00
_cell.angle_gamma   90.00
#
_symmetry.space_group_name_H-M   'P 1'
#
loop_
_entity.id
_entity.type
_entity.pdbx_description
1 polymer ?
#
loop_
_entity_poly.entity_id
_entity_poly.type
_entity_poly.pdbx_seq_one_letter_code
_entity_poly.pdbx_strand_id
1 'polypeptide(L)'
;MNRIFAATAVALVLAAPAFGREPPAPGSVTRATAEANARVATQLPLNDPSDFADATRGRIAQIEGGVIRNAKGDIVWDANAYAFLKGDAPASVNPSLWRQSKLNAEHGLFEVVPGIYQLRGYDISVMTIIRGKTGWIIVDPLTAVETAAAGMELVRKTLGDRPITGIVFTHSHGDHYGGVAAIATPEVLASGSIPIIAPHGFTDEAI
;
A
#
# COMPACT_ATOMS: atom_id res chain seq x y z
N MET A 1 -25.60 -83.13 -3.89
CA MET A 1 -24.64 -82.41 -4.74
C MET A 1 -25.37 -81.29 -5.47
N ASN A 2 -25.15 -80.04 -5.08
CA ASN A 2 -25.20 -78.85 -5.95
C ASN A 2 -24.81 -77.64 -5.11
N ARG A 3 -23.59 -77.14 -5.35
CA ARG A 3 -23.03 -75.95 -4.69
C ARG A 3 -23.43 -74.73 -5.53
N ILE A 4 -24.20 -73.82 -4.95
CA ILE A 4 -24.45 -72.49 -5.53
C ILE A 4 -23.31 -71.59 -5.06
N PHE A 5 -22.43 -71.19 -5.99
CA PHE A 5 -21.42 -70.17 -5.74
C PHE A 5 -22.07 -68.79 -5.94
N ALA A 6 -22.22 -68.02 -4.86
CA ALA A 6 -22.54 -66.60 -4.93
C ALA A 6 -21.24 -65.82 -5.18
N ALA A 7 -21.10 -65.24 -6.37
CA ALA A 7 -19.99 -64.35 -6.68
C ALA A 7 -20.31 -62.93 -6.17
N THR A 8 -19.69 -62.52 -5.08
CA THR A 8 -19.72 -61.14 -4.59
C THR A 8 -18.75 -60.31 -5.44
N ALA A 9 -19.29 -59.47 -6.32
CA ALA A 9 -18.49 -58.49 -7.06
C ALA A 9 -18.08 -57.35 -6.11
N VAL A 10 -16.84 -57.37 -5.65
CA VAL A 10 -16.21 -56.23 -4.97
C VAL A 10 -15.91 -55.18 -6.03
N ALA A 11 -16.68 -54.09 -6.06
CA ALA A 11 -16.36 -52.92 -6.87
C ALA A 11 -15.13 -52.23 -6.24
N LEU A 12 -13.95 -52.51 -6.80
CA LEU A 12 -12.73 -51.81 -6.46
C LEU A 12 -12.81 -50.39 -7.05
N VAL A 13 -13.18 -49.41 -6.23
CA VAL A 13 -13.04 -47.99 -6.60
C VAL A 13 -11.54 -47.70 -6.61
N LEU A 14 -10.95 -47.65 -7.81
CA LEU A 14 -9.61 -47.13 -8.01
C LEU A 14 -9.63 -45.65 -7.60
N ALA A 15 -9.18 -45.36 -6.38
CA ALA A 15 -8.78 -44.02 -6.02
C ALA A 15 -7.57 -43.67 -6.90
N ALA A 16 -7.83 -42.96 -8.00
CA ALA A 16 -6.76 -42.38 -8.80
C ALA A 16 -5.89 -41.53 -7.85
N PRO A 17 -4.56 -41.71 -7.88
CA PRO A 17 -3.70 -40.95 -6.99
C PRO A 17 -3.82 -39.48 -7.39
N ALA A 18 -4.05 -38.61 -6.41
CA ALA A 18 -4.07 -37.16 -6.61
C ALA A 18 -2.64 -36.64 -6.85
N PHE A 19 -1.98 -37.11 -7.91
CA PHE A 19 -0.75 -36.52 -8.39
C PHE A 19 -1.10 -35.30 -9.24
N GLY A 20 -0.70 -34.12 -8.74
CA GLY A 20 -0.49 -32.89 -9.49
C GLY A 20 -1.63 -32.46 -10.40
N ARG A 21 -2.67 -31.81 -9.85
CA ARG A 21 -3.52 -30.96 -10.69
C ARG A 21 -2.65 -29.83 -11.24
N GLU A 22 -2.59 -29.73 -12.56
CA GLU A 22 -1.98 -28.58 -13.23
C GLU A 22 -2.67 -27.31 -12.70
N PRO A 23 -1.90 -26.28 -12.31
CA PRO A 23 -2.50 -25.05 -11.81
C PRO A 23 -3.42 -24.46 -12.88
N PRO A 24 -4.58 -23.92 -12.47
CA PRO A 24 -5.51 -23.30 -13.41
C PRO A 24 -4.81 -22.16 -14.16
N ALA A 25 -5.18 -21.95 -15.42
CA ALA A 25 -4.62 -20.87 -16.23
C ALA A 25 -4.73 -19.52 -15.50
N PRO A 26 -3.71 -18.63 -15.58
CA PRO A 26 -3.77 -17.32 -14.93
C PRO A 26 -5.08 -16.59 -15.23
N GLY A 27 -5.75 -16.09 -14.19
CA GLY A 27 -7.04 -15.39 -14.29
C GLY A 27 -8.28 -16.30 -14.26
N SER A 28 -8.13 -17.63 -14.28
CA SER A 28 -9.29 -18.53 -14.09
C SER A 28 -9.59 -18.77 -12.61
N VAL A 29 -10.88 -18.90 -12.29
CA VAL A 29 -11.38 -19.04 -10.91
C VAL A 29 -12.13 -20.35 -10.79
N THR A 30 -11.69 -21.22 -9.88
CA THR A 30 -12.41 -22.47 -9.61
C THR A 30 -13.73 -22.19 -8.89
N ARG A 31 -14.70 -23.10 -9.03
CA ARG A 31 -15.98 -23.00 -8.29
C ARG A 31 -15.75 -22.89 -6.78
N ALA A 32 -14.82 -23.69 -6.24
CA ALA A 32 -14.48 -23.68 -4.82
C ALA A 32 -13.93 -22.32 -4.36
N THR A 33 -13.06 -21.69 -5.15
CA THR A 33 -12.53 -20.34 -4.87
C THR A 33 -13.63 -19.28 -4.93
N ALA A 34 -14.48 -19.31 -5.96
CA ALA A 34 -15.59 -18.36 -6.11
C ALA A 34 -16.58 -18.47 -4.93
N GLU A 35 -16.95 -19.69 -4.54
CA GLU A 35 -17.81 -19.92 -3.37
C GLU A 35 -17.15 -19.47 -2.06
N ALA A 36 -15.83 -19.67 -1.90
CA ALA A 36 -15.11 -19.21 -0.72
C ALA A 36 -15.11 -17.68 -0.61
N ASN A 37 -14.84 -16.96 -1.70
CA ASN A 37 -14.90 -15.51 -1.73
C ASN A 37 -16.33 -14.98 -1.50
N ALA A 38 -17.34 -15.62 -2.09
CA ALA A 38 -18.75 -15.26 -1.86
C ALA A 38 -19.17 -15.42 -0.39
N ARG A 39 -18.67 -16.46 0.32
CA ARG A 39 -18.92 -16.64 1.76
C ARG A 39 -18.31 -15.53 2.62
N VAL A 40 -17.16 -14.98 2.25
CA VAL A 40 -16.57 -13.83 2.99
C VAL A 40 -17.47 -12.60 2.89
N ALA A 41 -18.10 -12.37 1.74
CA ALA A 41 -18.99 -11.22 1.54
C ALA A 41 -20.22 -11.23 2.46
N THR A 42 -20.67 -12.41 2.92
CA THR A 42 -21.81 -12.52 3.82
C THR A 42 -21.44 -12.39 5.31
N GLN A 43 -20.15 -12.37 5.63
CA GLN A 43 -19.64 -12.38 7.00
C GLN A 43 -19.14 -11.00 7.47
N LEU A 44 -18.96 -10.04 6.56
CA LEU A 44 -18.32 -8.76 6.85
C LEU A 44 -19.18 -7.58 6.40
N PRO A 45 -19.11 -6.42 7.09
CA PRO A 45 -19.84 -5.21 6.71
C PRO A 45 -19.14 -4.46 5.56
N LEU A 46 -19.01 -5.11 4.39
CA LEU A 46 -18.20 -4.57 3.28
C LEU A 46 -18.77 -3.29 2.65
N ASN A 47 -20.06 -3.02 2.87
CA ASN A 47 -20.74 -1.83 2.36
C ASN A 47 -20.72 -0.65 3.34
N ASP A 48 -20.05 -0.76 4.49
CA ASP A 48 -19.89 0.36 5.40
C ASP A 48 -19.07 1.48 4.72
N PRO A 49 -19.65 2.69 4.54
CA PRO A 49 -18.99 3.79 3.85
C PRO A 49 -17.99 4.56 4.72
N SER A 50 -17.92 4.29 6.04
CA SER A 50 -17.14 5.06 7.00
C SER A 50 -15.67 5.21 6.59
N ASP A 51 -14.97 4.10 6.34
CA ASP A 51 -13.56 4.13 5.93
C ASP A 51 -13.33 4.87 4.61
N PHE A 52 -14.29 4.88 3.68
CA PHE A 52 -14.18 5.64 2.42
C PHE A 52 -14.29 7.14 2.67
N ALA A 53 -15.19 7.55 3.56
CA ALA A 53 -15.28 8.93 4.00
C ALA A 53 -13.99 9.37 4.69
N ASP A 54 -13.44 8.55 5.59
CA ASP A 54 -12.20 8.86 6.30
C ASP A 54 -10.97 8.86 5.37
N ALA A 55 -10.87 7.91 4.43
CA ALA A 55 -9.79 7.85 3.46
C ALA A 55 -9.79 9.07 2.51
N THR A 56 -10.94 9.67 2.23
CA THR A 56 -11.02 10.81 1.29
C THR A 56 -11.03 12.17 1.98
N ARG A 57 -11.38 12.22 3.27
CA ARG A 57 -11.49 13.44 4.07
C ARG A 57 -10.19 14.26 4.04
N GLY A 58 -10.33 15.56 3.81
CA GLY A 58 -9.23 16.51 3.91
C GLY A 58 -8.28 16.51 2.71
N ARG A 59 -8.59 15.82 1.59
CA ARG A 59 -7.77 15.90 0.38
C ARG A 59 -7.71 17.32 -0.15
N ILE A 60 -6.50 17.86 -0.31
CA ILE A 60 -6.27 19.24 -0.78
C ILE A 60 -5.53 19.29 -2.11
N ALA A 61 -4.77 18.25 -2.47
CA ALA A 61 -4.08 18.19 -3.76
C ALA A 61 -3.72 16.76 -4.17
N GLN A 62 -3.39 16.57 -5.44
CA GLN A 62 -2.85 15.33 -6.01
C GLN A 62 -1.73 15.66 -7.01
N ILE A 63 -0.81 14.73 -7.21
CA ILE A 63 0.19 14.81 -8.27
C ILE A 63 -0.53 14.67 -9.61
N GLU A 64 -0.35 15.64 -10.49
CA GLU A 64 -0.95 15.63 -11.82
C GLU A 64 -0.55 14.37 -12.59
N GLY A 65 -1.54 13.67 -13.15
CA GLY A 65 -1.32 12.41 -13.84
C GLY A 65 -0.97 11.22 -12.94
N GLY A 66 -0.70 11.40 -11.64
CA GLY A 66 -0.52 10.30 -10.68
C GLY A 66 0.74 9.42 -10.89
N VAL A 67 1.66 9.83 -11.75
CA VAL A 67 2.89 9.08 -12.07
C VAL A 67 4.11 9.83 -11.56
N ILE A 68 4.98 9.12 -10.86
CA ILE A 68 6.29 9.58 -10.39
C ILE A 68 7.36 8.86 -11.21
N ARG A 69 8.31 9.62 -11.74
CA ARG A 69 9.40 9.10 -12.57
C ARG A 69 10.75 9.47 -11.99
N ASN A 70 11.74 8.62 -12.24
CA ASN A 70 13.14 8.95 -11.96
C ASN A 70 13.71 9.88 -13.04
N ALA A 71 14.96 10.33 -12.84
CA ALA A 71 15.64 11.22 -13.79
C ALA A 71 15.87 10.62 -15.19
N LYS A 72 15.81 9.29 -15.33
CA LYS A 72 15.91 8.58 -16.62
C LYS A 72 14.55 8.48 -17.33
N GLY A 73 13.46 8.84 -16.65
CA GLY A 73 12.10 8.74 -17.16
C GLY A 73 11.40 7.42 -16.83
N ASP A 74 12.04 6.50 -16.11
CA ASP A 74 11.41 5.24 -15.68
C ASP A 74 10.33 5.52 -14.63
N ILE A 75 9.27 4.72 -14.61
CA ILE A 75 8.21 4.82 -13.61
C ILE A 75 8.73 4.29 -12.28
N VAL A 76 8.69 5.13 -11.24
CA VAL A 76 8.95 4.74 -9.85
C VAL A 76 7.65 4.40 -9.14
N TRP A 77 6.61 5.20 -9.38
CA TRP A 77 5.26 4.93 -8.86
C TRP A 77 4.20 5.35 -9.88
N ASP A 78 3.16 4.55 -10.04
CA ASP A 78 2.00 4.87 -10.88
C ASP A 78 0.71 4.58 -10.11
N ALA A 79 0.07 5.64 -9.62
CA ALA A 79 -1.20 5.53 -8.92
C ALA A 79 -2.33 5.02 -9.83
N ASN A 80 -2.21 5.18 -11.15
CA ASN A 80 -3.22 4.75 -12.12
C ASN A 80 -3.16 3.25 -12.43
N ALA A 81 -2.08 2.56 -12.03
CA ALA A 81 -1.98 1.10 -12.18
C ALA A 81 -3.15 0.36 -11.52
N TYR A 82 -3.82 1.01 -10.56
CA TYR A 82 -4.95 0.48 -9.80
C TYR A 82 -6.32 0.99 -10.28
N ALA A 83 -6.40 1.67 -11.43
CA ALA A 83 -7.66 2.22 -11.97
C ALA A 83 -8.74 1.15 -12.29
N PHE A 84 -8.38 -0.14 -12.24
CA PHE A 84 -9.30 -1.27 -12.38
C PHE A 84 -10.12 -1.56 -11.10
N LEU A 85 -9.74 -1.00 -9.94
CA LEU A 85 -10.40 -1.20 -8.65
C LEU A 85 -11.74 -0.43 -8.58
N LYS A 86 -12.71 -0.86 -9.37
CA LYS A 86 -14.04 -0.25 -9.48
C LYS A 86 -15.12 -1.29 -9.22
N GLY A 87 -16.23 -0.85 -8.64
CA GLY A 87 -17.39 -1.72 -8.38
C GLY A 87 -17.12 -2.83 -7.36
N ASP A 88 -17.84 -3.94 -7.55
CA ASP A 88 -17.79 -5.12 -6.71
C ASP A 88 -16.54 -5.96 -6.97
N ALA A 89 -16.15 -6.76 -5.97
CA ALA A 89 -14.99 -7.64 -6.09
C ALA A 89 -15.25 -8.74 -7.14
N PRO A 90 -14.31 -8.99 -8.08
CA PRO A 90 -14.41 -10.15 -8.95
C PRO A 90 -14.25 -11.44 -8.14
N ALA A 91 -14.79 -12.56 -8.64
CA ALA A 91 -14.70 -13.85 -7.95
C ALA A 91 -13.25 -14.34 -7.73
N SER A 92 -12.28 -13.78 -8.46
CA SER A 92 -10.84 -14.06 -8.33
C SER A 92 -10.18 -13.39 -7.12
N VAL A 93 -10.83 -12.42 -6.47
CA VAL A 93 -10.24 -11.65 -5.37
C VAL A 93 -11.14 -11.72 -4.14
N ASN A 94 -10.54 -11.87 -2.97
CA ASN A 94 -11.27 -11.80 -1.71
C ASN A 94 -11.96 -10.43 -1.57
N PRO A 95 -13.26 -10.36 -1.25
CA PRO A 95 -14.01 -9.11 -1.28
C PRO A 95 -13.59 -8.13 -0.16
N SER A 96 -13.05 -8.62 0.97
CA SER A 96 -12.43 -7.78 1.99
C SER A 96 -11.12 -7.15 1.49
N LEU A 97 -10.27 -7.95 0.82
CA LEU A 97 -9.06 -7.44 0.19
C LEU A 97 -9.40 -6.41 -0.90
N TRP A 98 -10.40 -6.66 -1.74
CA TRP A 98 -10.84 -5.71 -2.76
C TRP A 98 -11.31 -4.38 -2.17
N ARG A 99 -12.05 -4.42 -1.05
CA ARG A 99 -12.42 -3.22 -0.30
C ARG A 99 -11.16 -2.47 0.19
N GLN A 100 -10.21 -3.17 0.81
CA GLN A 100 -8.96 -2.56 1.28
C GLN A 100 -8.13 -1.98 0.14
N SER A 101 -8.07 -2.65 -1.01
CA SER A 101 -7.37 -2.16 -2.19
C SER A 101 -7.98 -0.85 -2.70
N LYS A 102 -9.32 -0.74 -2.71
CA LYS A 102 -10.00 0.54 -3.06
C LYS A 102 -9.63 1.66 -2.09
N LEU A 103 -9.61 1.38 -0.78
CA LEU A 103 -9.21 2.35 0.24
C LEU A 103 -7.74 2.79 0.06
N ASN A 104 -6.83 1.85 -0.15
CA ASN A 104 -5.41 2.14 -0.33
C ASN A 104 -5.10 2.84 -1.67
N ALA A 105 -5.99 2.72 -2.66
CA ALA A 105 -5.89 3.45 -3.92
C ALA A 105 -6.23 4.95 -3.77
N GLU A 106 -6.76 5.40 -2.62
CA GLU A 106 -6.99 6.82 -2.37
C GLU A 106 -5.67 7.55 -2.07
N HIS A 107 -5.17 8.29 -3.06
CA HIS A 107 -3.87 8.98 -3.02
C HIS A 107 -4.02 10.51 -3.05
N GLY A 108 -3.01 11.22 -2.53
CA GLY A 108 -3.02 12.69 -2.46
C GLY A 108 -2.24 13.30 -1.31
N LEU A 109 -2.29 14.62 -1.24
CA LEU A 109 -1.95 15.42 -0.07
C LEU A 109 -3.23 15.73 0.69
N PHE A 110 -3.24 15.42 1.99
CA PHE A 110 -4.39 15.55 2.87
C PHE A 110 -4.06 16.47 4.05
N GLU A 111 -4.99 17.34 4.44
CA GLU A 111 -4.96 18.02 5.73
C GLU A 111 -5.69 17.17 6.77
N VAL A 112 -4.96 16.70 7.79
CA VAL A 112 -5.53 15.89 8.89
C VAL A 112 -6.23 16.82 9.88
N VAL A 113 -5.51 17.86 10.29
CA VAL A 113 -5.95 18.98 11.11
C VAL A 113 -5.14 20.22 10.70
N PRO A 114 -5.56 21.45 11.04
CA PRO A 114 -4.82 22.64 10.66
C PRO A 114 -3.34 22.57 11.05
N GLY A 115 -2.46 22.61 10.03
CA GLY A 115 -1.01 22.54 10.22
C GLY A 115 -0.40 21.14 10.25
N ILE A 116 -1.19 20.06 10.14
CA ILE A 116 -0.69 18.68 10.00
C ILE A 116 -1.25 18.09 8.71
N TYR A 117 -0.34 17.67 7.84
CA TYR A 117 -0.64 17.17 6.51
C TYR A 117 -0.04 15.79 6.32
N GLN A 118 -0.61 15.00 5.41
CA GLN A 118 -0.08 13.69 5.03
C GLN A 118 -0.07 13.53 3.52
N LEU A 119 1.06 13.08 2.98
CA LEU A 119 1.15 12.55 1.63
C LEU A 119 0.90 11.05 1.69
N ARG A 120 -0.09 10.57 0.94
CA ARG A 120 -0.50 9.16 0.95
C ARG A 120 -0.65 8.61 -0.45
N GLY A 121 -0.40 7.31 -0.62
CA GLY A 121 -0.67 6.57 -1.87
C GLY A 121 0.29 6.88 -3.03
N TYR A 122 1.44 7.50 -2.73
CA TYR A 122 2.54 7.75 -3.68
C TYR A 122 3.81 6.96 -3.36
N ASP A 123 3.73 6.10 -2.36
CA ASP A 123 4.73 5.15 -1.88
C ASP A 123 3.98 4.12 -1.00
N ILE A 124 4.66 3.11 -0.47
CA ILE A 124 4.07 2.13 0.44
C ILE A 124 3.69 2.76 1.79
N SER A 125 4.49 3.72 2.26
CA SER A 125 4.32 4.40 3.55
C SER A 125 3.63 5.77 3.38
N VAL A 126 3.51 6.49 4.49
CA VAL A 126 2.92 7.83 4.57
C VAL A 126 3.97 8.80 5.06
N MET A 127 4.15 9.91 4.35
CA MET A 127 4.97 11.03 4.82
C MET A 127 4.07 12.04 5.51
N THR A 128 4.33 12.33 6.79
CA THR A 128 3.62 13.37 7.52
C THR A 128 4.42 14.68 7.48
N ILE A 129 3.73 15.79 7.23
CA ILE A 129 4.31 17.13 7.10
C ILE A 129 3.65 18.02 8.15
N ILE A 130 4.45 18.52 9.10
CA ILE A 130 3.97 19.31 10.23
C ILE A 130 4.47 20.74 10.08
N ARG A 131 3.53 21.71 10.16
CA ARG A 131 3.85 23.14 10.16
C ARG A 131 4.46 23.54 11.50
N GLY A 132 5.78 23.73 11.50
CA GLY A 132 6.49 24.39 12.59
C GLY A 132 6.35 25.92 12.54
N LYS A 133 6.90 26.58 13.57
CA LYS A 133 6.93 28.05 13.65
C LYS A 133 7.78 28.68 12.53
N THR A 134 8.89 28.04 12.18
CA THR A 134 9.91 28.57 11.26
C THR A 134 10.07 27.75 9.99
N GLY A 135 9.48 26.56 9.92
CA GLY A 135 9.67 25.63 8.79
C GLY A 135 8.83 24.38 8.91
N TRP A 136 9.10 23.42 8.04
CA TRP A 136 8.45 22.11 8.03
C TRP A 136 9.21 21.11 8.90
N ILE A 137 8.47 20.28 9.63
CA ILE A 137 8.98 19.05 10.22
C ILE A 137 8.45 17.89 9.39
N ILE A 138 9.36 17.06 8.87
CA ILE A 138 9.02 15.92 8.03
C ILE A 138 9.11 14.65 8.86
N VAL A 139 8.06 13.84 8.85
CA VAL A 139 8.05 12.52 9.47
C VAL A 139 7.99 11.49 8.36
N ASP A 140 8.95 10.57 8.39
CA ASP A 140 9.09 9.44 7.49
C ASP A 140 9.08 9.79 6.00
N PRO A 141 10.22 10.23 5.43
CA PRO A 141 10.32 10.66 4.04
C PRO A 141 10.30 9.50 3.03
N LEU A 142 9.40 8.53 3.20
CA LEU A 142 9.10 7.45 2.25
C LEU A 142 10.28 6.51 1.93
N THR A 143 10.07 5.59 0.99
CA THR A 143 11.06 4.60 0.56
C THR A 143 12.10 5.20 -0.39
N ALA A 144 11.65 6.01 -1.35
CA ALA A 144 12.48 6.46 -2.46
C ALA A 144 12.65 7.98 -2.47
N VAL A 145 13.81 8.42 -2.97
CA VAL A 145 14.12 9.85 -3.13
C VAL A 145 13.12 10.49 -4.10
N GLU A 146 12.75 9.79 -5.16
CA GLU A 146 11.82 10.28 -6.18
C GLU A 146 10.41 10.51 -5.62
N THR A 147 9.91 9.59 -4.79
CA THR A 147 8.56 9.70 -4.21
C THR A 147 8.51 10.82 -3.17
N ALA A 148 9.52 10.91 -2.32
CA ALA A 148 9.66 11.99 -1.35
C ALA A 148 9.81 13.36 -2.03
N ALA A 149 10.62 13.46 -3.10
CA ALA A 149 10.82 14.70 -3.85
C ALA A 149 9.54 15.17 -4.53
N ALA A 150 8.81 14.27 -5.20
CA ALA A 150 7.53 14.58 -5.83
C ALA A 150 6.48 15.00 -4.79
N GLY A 151 6.46 14.33 -3.64
CA GLY A 151 5.64 14.68 -2.49
C GLY A 151 5.93 16.10 -1.97
N MET A 152 7.20 16.42 -1.75
CA MET A 152 7.62 17.75 -1.30
C MET A 152 7.39 18.84 -2.35
N GLU A 153 7.46 18.51 -3.64
CA GLU A 153 7.06 19.43 -4.70
C GLU A 153 5.55 19.74 -4.64
N LEU A 154 4.71 18.73 -4.44
CA LEU A 154 3.27 18.93 -4.24
C LEU A 154 3.01 19.80 -3.00
N VAL A 155 3.69 19.54 -1.88
CA VAL A 155 3.62 20.37 -0.66
C VAL A 155 4.00 21.82 -0.95
N ARG A 156 5.11 22.07 -1.65
CA ARG A 156 5.54 23.44 -2.01
C ARG A 156 4.51 24.16 -2.86
N LYS A 157 3.94 23.48 -3.87
CA LYS A 157 2.91 24.04 -4.76
C LYS A 157 1.61 24.35 -4.02
N THR A 158 1.21 23.52 -3.07
CA THR A 158 -0.10 23.62 -2.38
C THR A 158 -0.04 24.49 -1.12
N LEU A 159 1.01 24.38 -0.33
CA LEU A 159 1.10 24.95 1.02
C LEU A 159 2.18 26.05 1.16
N GLY A 160 2.92 26.31 0.08
CA GLY A 160 4.02 27.26 0.03
C GLY A 160 5.36 26.65 0.40
N ASP A 161 6.42 27.26 -0.10
CA ASP A 161 7.79 26.83 0.18
C ASP A 161 8.26 27.33 1.55
N ARG A 162 8.78 26.42 2.36
CA ARG A 162 9.36 26.72 3.68
C ARG A 162 10.57 25.82 3.92
N PRO A 163 11.58 26.28 4.66
CA PRO A 163 12.73 25.44 4.98
C PRO A 163 12.30 24.23 5.80
N ILE A 164 13.02 23.12 5.61
CA ILE A 164 12.91 21.98 6.51
C ILE A 164 13.70 22.30 7.78
N THR A 165 13.04 22.16 8.94
CA THR A 165 13.63 22.48 10.24
C THR A 165 13.67 21.28 11.19
N GLY A 166 13.19 20.11 10.76
CA GLY A 166 13.33 18.87 11.51
C GLY A 166 12.89 17.66 10.72
N ILE A 167 13.48 16.51 11.05
CA ILE A 167 13.15 15.21 10.47
C ILE A 167 12.89 14.24 11.62
N VAL A 168 11.86 13.41 11.49
CA VAL A 168 11.57 12.33 12.42
C VAL A 168 11.50 11.03 11.64
N PHE A 169 12.23 10.02 12.08
CA PHE A 169 12.02 8.64 11.67
C PHE A 169 11.25 7.94 12.77
N THR A 170 10.09 7.37 12.45
CA THR A 170 9.26 6.69 13.44
C THR A 170 9.85 5.35 13.85
N HIS A 171 10.44 4.61 12.90
CA HIS A 171 11.09 3.32 13.11
C HIS A 171 12.03 2.96 11.96
N SER A 172 12.78 1.88 12.13
CA SER A 172 13.95 1.51 11.34
C SER A 172 13.66 0.67 10.09
N HIS A 173 12.54 0.89 9.40
CA HIS A 173 12.28 0.27 8.10
C HIS A 173 12.56 1.22 6.94
N GLY A 174 13.12 0.68 5.85
CA GLY A 174 13.53 1.43 4.67
C GLY A 174 12.43 2.29 4.04
N ASP A 175 11.16 1.91 4.15
CA ASP A 175 10.04 2.70 3.65
C ASP A 175 9.74 3.97 4.47
N HIS A 176 10.39 4.14 5.61
CA HIS A 176 10.23 5.30 6.47
C HIS A 176 11.46 6.23 6.48
N TYR A 177 12.62 5.82 5.98
CA TYR A 177 13.80 6.69 5.94
C TYR A 177 14.48 6.77 4.57
N GLY A 178 14.15 5.87 3.63
CA GLY A 178 14.89 5.69 2.38
C GLY A 178 14.90 6.93 1.48
N GLY A 179 13.84 7.74 1.49
CA GLY A 179 13.75 8.97 0.70
C GLY A 179 14.34 10.21 1.37
N VAL A 180 15.05 10.10 2.50
CA VAL A 180 15.56 11.26 3.26
C VAL A 180 16.44 12.21 2.43
N ALA A 181 17.17 11.71 1.43
CA ALA A 181 18.01 12.55 0.57
C ALA A 181 17.22 13.53 -0.32
N ALA A 182 15.90 13.35 -0.44
CA ALA A 182 15.01 14.33 -1.07
C ALA A 182 14.70 15.53 -0.17
N ILE A 183 14.85 15.36 1.15
CA ILE A 183 14.51 16.37 2.16
C ILE A 183 15.66 17.36 2.35
N ALA A 184 16.89 16.85 2.40
CA ALA A 184 18.10 17.65 2.43
C ALA A 184 19.28 16.85 1.85
N THR A 185 20.33 17.54 1.38
CA THR A 185 21.50 16.86 0.84
C THR A 185 22.25 16.10 1.94
N PRO A 186 23.00 15.05 1.60
CA PRO A 186 23.82 14.32 2.58
C PRO A 186 24.74 15.22 3.40
N GLU A 187 25.29 16.28 2.80
CA GLU A 187 26.15 17.24 3.49
C GLU A 187 25.38 18.05 4.54
N VAL A 188 24.16 18.48 4.22
CA VAL A 188 23.29 19.19 5.17
C VAL A 188 22.87 18.26 6.31
N LEU A 189 22.48 17.02 6.00
CA LEU A 189 22.13 16.02 7.01
C LEU A 189 23.32 15.72 7.95
N ALA A 190 24.52 15.53 7.40
CA ALA A 190 25.74 15.27 8.15
C ALA A 190 26.20 16.48 9.00
N SER A 191 25.85 17.71 8.59
CA SER A 191 26.20 18.92 9.35
C SER A 191 25.48 19.04 10.69
N GLY A 192 24.37 18.33 10.88
CA GLY A 192 23.51 18.46 12.06
C GLY A 192 22.70 19.76 12.11
N SER A 193 22.68 20.55 11.03
CA SER A 193 21.89 21.78 10.95
C SER A 193 20.37 21.54 10.97
N ILE A 194 19.93 20.37 10.53
CA ILE A 194 18.56 19.88 10.67
C ILE A 194 18.54 18.77 11.72
N PRO A 195 17.81 18.91 12.84
CA PRO A 195 17.71 17.84 13.82
C PRO A 195 16.95 16.65 13.22
N ILE A 196 17.56 15.46 13.35
CA ILE A 196 16.95 14.17 13.00
C ILE A 196 16.66 13.43 14.29
N ILE A 197 15.40 13.10 14.53
CA ILE A 197 14.94 12.37 15.71
C ILE A 197 14.55 10.96 15.29
N ALA A 198 15.06 9.97 16.00
CA ALA A 198 14.75 8.56 15.78
C ALA A 198 14.72 7.80 17.13
N PRO A 199 14.06 6.63 17.20
CA PRO A 199 14.11 5.76 18.37
C PRO A 199 15.54 5.36 18.72
N HIS A 200 15.77 5.08 20.01
CA HIS A 200 17.01 4.46 20.45
C HIS A 200 17.22 3.10 19.73
N GLY A 201 18.44 2.84 19.26
CA GLY A 201 18.79 1.62 18.51
C GLY A 201 18.46 1.67 17.01
N PHE A 202 17.94 2.78 16.49
CA PHE A 202 17.49 2.89 15.10
C PHE A 202 18.51 2.38 14.06
N THR A 203 19.78 2.75 14.20
CA THR A 203 20.83 2.37 13.23
C THR A 203 21.18 0.89 13.30
N ASP A 204 21.05 0.27 14.47
CA ASP A 204 21.38 -1.14 14.67
C ASP A 204 20.27 -2.03 14.09
N GLU A 205 19.04 -1.53 14.08
CA GLU A 205 17.83 -2.26 13.66
C GLU A 205 17.34 -1.85 12.26
N ALA A 206 18.13 -1.09 11.50
CA ALA A 206 17.76 -0.61 10.16
C ALA A 206 17.70 -1.76 9.15
N ILE A 207 16.54 -1.94 8.50
CA ILE A 207 16.28 -2.99 7.49
C ILE A 207 15.62 -2.46 6.21
#